data_AF-A0A067N5A9-F1
#
_entry.id   AF-A0A067N5A9-F1
#
_cell.length_a   1.000
_cell.length_b   1.000
_cell.length_c   1.000
_cell.angle_alpha   90.00
_cell.angle_beta   90.00
_cell.angle_gamma   90.00
#
_symmetry.space_group_name_H-M   'P 1'
#
loop_
_entity.id
_entity.type
_entity.pdbx_description
1 polymer ?
#
loop_
_entity_poly.entity_id
_entity_poly.type
_entity_poly.pdbx_seq_one_letter_code
_entity_poly.pdbx_strand_id
1 'polypeptide(L)'
;MNSCPPELHSYIVRLACADDGRTVRALLRVSRYYHAIAVPFIYQSMALDGADRISKAAATLEKTPSHRRRIRHLFISDAHSSSKREREDTDPGVETATIQILRIAAPTLESLTFLATTPCTSTCLISQLFRQSFPRLLELTVHGYYPFPSMPASMPVLQRLHLSGNRNPHGLFQLGGLEASCPSISHLRVSGVERAVAFANELDSLLQQPSSPRGCIASGQQVLFPTTLPKKLRILIVQTAPVAVKSVRSARLTKDMMCILEALDRGVRGGNGRPSFRCLDGRDADDGDESKRLKADWMDRLSGGEGCWASVGIE
;
A
#
# COMPACT_ATOMS: atom_id res chain seq x y z
N MET A 1 -1.02 -8.43 -39.43
CA MET A 1 -1.11 -7.28 -38.48
C MET A 1 -1.69 -6.02 -39.13
N ASN A 2 -1.50 -5.75 -40.44
CA ASN A 2 -1.97 -4.49 -41.06
C ASN A 2 -3.49 -4.42 -41.30
N SER A 3 -4.25 -5.46 -40.97
CA SER A 3 -5.70 -5.55 -41.18
C SER A 3 -6.53 -5.01 -40.01
N CYS A 4 -5.93 -4.77 -38.84
CA CYS A 4 -6.61 -4.19 -37.69
C CYS A 4 -6.47 -2.65 -37.67
N PRO A 5 -7.55 -1.91 -37.34
CA PRO A 5 -7.49 -0.47 -37.24
C PRO A 5 -6.59 -0.01 -36.06
N PRO A 6 -5.99 1.20 -36.12
CA PRO A 6 -5.06 1.71 -35.12
C PRO A 6 -5.60 1.73 -33.69
N GLU A 7 -6.91 1.89 -33.51
CA GLU A 7 -7.58 1.91 -32.22
C GLU A 7 -7.46 0.56 -31.51
N LEU A 8 -7.57 -0.56 -32.25
CA LEU A 8 -7.38 -1.89 -31.69
C LEU A 8 -5.91 -2.12 -31.30
N HIS A 9 -4.96 -1.66 -32.11
CA HIS A 9 -3.56 -1.73 -31.73
C HIS A 9 -3.24 -0.89 -30.50
N SER A 10 -3.82 0.31 -30.38
CA SER A 10 -3.72 1.14 -29.18
C SER A 10 -4.29 0.45 -27.94
N TYR A 11 -5.42 -0.23 -28.09
CA TYR A 11 -6.01 -1.05 -27.02
C TYR A 11 -5.11 -2.23 -26.62
N ILE A 12 -4.56 -2.96 -27.60
CA ILE A 12 -3.62 -4.07 -27.35
C ILE A 12 -2.37 -3.56 -26.65
N VAL A 13 -1.77 -2.46 -27.11
CA VAL A 13 -0.59 -1.86 -26.49
C VAL A 13 -0.90 -1.44 -25.05
N ARG A 14 -2.05 -0.82 -24.81
CA ARG A 14 -2.48 -0.44 -23.45
C ARG A 14 -2.56 -1.63 -22.50
N LEU A 15 -3.06 -2.77 -22.97
CA LEU A 15 -3.15 -4.00 -22.18
C LEU A 15 -1.79 -4.70 -22.02
N ALA A 16 -0.96 -4.71 -23.06
CA ALA A 16 0.36 -5.33 -23.03
C ALA A 16 1.35 -4.55 -22.14
N CYS A 17 1.20 -3.24 -22.01
CA CYS A 17 2.04 -2.37 -21.18
C CYS A 17 1.67 -2.42 -19.69
N ALA A 18 1.32 -3.60 -19.18
CA ALA A 18 1.03 -3.87 -17.79
C ALA A 18 2.28 -4.36 -17.02
N ASP A 19 3.42 -3.72 -17.28
CA ASP A 19 4.72 -4.07 -16.69
C ASP A 19 5.45 -2.83 -16.12
N ASP A 20 6.75 -2.93 -15.84
CA ASP A 20 7.60 -1.83 -15.35
C ASP A 20 8.01 -0.82 -16.44
N GLY A 21 7.32 -0.82 -17.58
CA GLY A 21 7.59 0.02 -18.75
C GLY A 21 8.55 -0.60 -19.77
N ARG A 22 8.92 -1.89 -19.63
CA ARG A 22 9.76 -2.59 -20.60
C ARG A 22 9.05 -2.83 -21.92
N THR A 23 7.79 -3.26 -21.88
CA THR A 23 7.00 -3.59 -23.06
C THR A 23 6.79 -2.35 -23.93
N VAL A 24 6.43 -1.21 -23.35
CA VAL A 24 6.27 0.04 -24.12
C VAL A 24 7.59 0.45 -24.79
N ARG A 25 8.73 0.32 -24.10
CA ARG A 25 10.05 0.63 -24.67
C ARG A 25 10.44 -0.31 -25.81
N ALA A 26 10.09 -1.59 -25.70
CA ALA A 26 10.29 -2.54 -26.79
C ALA A 26 9.43 -2.16 -28.00
N LEU A 27 8.14 -1.86 -27.80
CA LEU A 27 7.20 -1.48 -28.86
C LEU A 27 7.60 -0.20 -29.60
N LEU A 28 8.14 0.79 -28.89
CA LEU A 28 8.67 2.01 -29.50
C LEU A 28 9.78 1.75 -30.51
N ARG A 29 10.49 0.61 -30.42
CA ARG A 29 11.61 0.25 -31.30
C ARG A 29 11.21 -0.66 -32.46
N VAL A 30 9.98 -1.17 -32.49
CA VAL A 30 9.53 -2.13 -33.51
C VAL A 30 9.36 -1.46 -34.88
N SER A 31 8.64 -0.34 -34.94
CA SER A 31 8.40 0.40 -36.19
C SER A 31 7.93 1.83 -35.90
N ARG A 32 7.94 2.71 -36.93
CA ARG A 32 7.38 4.07 -36.80
C ARG A 32 5.88 4.04 -36.43
N TYR A 33 5.16 3.04 -36.90
CA TYR A 33 3.74 2.84 -36.60
C TYR A 33 3.52 2.52 -35.11
N TYR A 34 4.23 1.51 -34.58
CA TYR A 34 4.13 1.17 -33.17
C TYR A 34 4.71 2.26 -32.27
N HIS A 35 5.72 2.99 -32.73
CA HIS A 35 6.19 4.17 -32.04
C HIS A 35 5.05 5.19 -31.84
N ALA A 36 4.35 5.57 -32.90
CA ALA A 36 3.22 6.51 -32.80
C ALA A 36 2.10 6.01 -31.86
N ILE A 37 1.81 4.70 -31.89
CA ILE A 37 0.78 4.09 -31.03
C ILE A 37 1.22 3.98 -29.57
N ALA A 38 2.49 3.67 -29.31
CA ALA A 38 2.99 3.38 -27.97
C ALA A 38 3.37 4.64 -27.17
N VAL A 39 3.68 5.76 -27.84
CA VAL A 39 4.08 7.03 -27.20
C VAL A 39 3.13 7.49 -26.07
N PRO A 40 1.80 7.44 -26.20
CA PRO A 40 0.88 7.84 -25.13
C PRO A 40 0.97 6.99 -23.86
N PHE A 41 1.59 5.82 -23.92
CA PHE A 41 1.66 4.84 -22.84
C PHE A 41 3.03 4.78 -22.15
N ILE A 42 3.99 5.64 -22.55
CA ILE A 42 5.37 5.65 -22.03
C ILE A 42 5.44 5.72 -20.50
N TYR A 43 4.55 6.50 -19.90
CA TYR A 43 4.52 6.75 -18.46
C TYR A 43 3.36 6.06 -17.76
N GLN A 44 2.61 5.18 -18.45
CA GLN A 44 1.44 4.51 -17.87
C GLN A 44 1.82 3.73 -16.60
N SER A 45 2.93 3.01 -16.65
CA SER A 45 3.45 2.22 -15.55
C SER A 45 4.92 2.58 -15.33
N MET A 46 5.29 2.94 -14.10
CA MET A 46 6.64 3.37 -13.76
C MET A 46 7.12 2.69 -12.47
N ALA A 47 8.30 2.08 -12.52
CA ALA A 47 9.01 1.61 -11.34
C ALA A 47 10.28 2.43 -11.12
N LEU A 48 10.30 3.18 -10.03
CA LEU A 48 11.40 4.03 -9.60
C LEU A 48 12.02 3.40 -8.36
N ASP A 49 13.31 3.09 -8.47
CA ASP A 49 14.04 2.35 -7.45
C ASP A 49 15.39 3.03 -7.29
N GLY A 50 15.60 3.61 -6.12
CA GLY A 50 16.77 4.42 -5.79
C GLY A 50 16.68 5.90 -6.18
N ALA A 51 17.44 6.71 -5.44
CA ALA A 51 17.51 8.18 -5.52
C ALA A 51 17.72 8.70 -6.96
N ASP A 52 18.71 8.17 -7.68
CA ASP A 52 19.04 8.64 -9.05
C ASP A 52 17.86 8.55 -10.01
N ARG A 53 17.10 7.45 -9.93
CA ARG A 53 15.96 7.22 -10.83
C ARG A 53 14.80 8.14 -10.45
N ILE A 54 14.58 8.35 -9.16
CA ILE A 54 13.57 9.28 -8.64
C ILE A 54 13.89 10.70 -9.12
N SER A 55 15.10 11.21 -8.88
CA SER A 55 15.50 12.57 -9.26
C SER A 55 15.45 12.79 -10.78
N LYS A 56 15.96 11.85 -11.58
CA LYS A 56 15.89 11.91 -13.06
C LYS A 56 14.45 11.86 -13.56
N ALA A 57 13.60 11.02 -12.96
CA ALA A 57 12.19 10.93 -13.33
C ALA A 57 11.44 12.22 -13.00
N ALA A 58 11.66 12.82 -11.82
CA ALA A 58 11.06 14.10 -11.45
C ALA A 58 11.39 15.19 -12.48
N ALA A 59 12.68 15.37 -12.80
CA ALA A 59 13.14 16.36 -13.78
C ALA A 59 12.58 16.11 -15.20
N THR A 60 12.44 14.84 -15.60
CA THR A 60 11.88 14.46 -16.91
C THR A 60 10.38 14.71 -16.96
N LEU A 61 9.66 14.32 -15.90
CA LEU A 61 8.22 14.53 -15.80
C LEU A 61 7.92 16.02 -15.80
N GLU A 62 8.68 16.84 -15.09
CA GLU A 62 8.49 18.29 -15.06
C GLU A 62 8.51 18.96 -16.44
N LYS A 63 9.37 18.48 -17.34
CA LYS A 63 9.50 19.01 -18.72
C LYS A 63 8.49 18.43 -19.71
N THR A 64 7.91 17.27 -19.41
CA THR A 64 6.97 16.59 -20.31
C THR A 64 5.64 17.36 -20.36
N PRO A 65 4.83 17.45 -21.42
CA PRO A 65 3.52 18.11 -21.32
C PRO A 65 2.51 17.33 -20.45
N SER A 66 1.60 18.01 -19.72
CA SER A 66 0.63 17.37 -18.78
C SER A 66 -0.18 16.24 -19.41
N HIS A 67 -0.63 16.40 -20.65
CA HIS A 67 -1.39 15.38 -21.38
C HIS A 67 -0.60 14.10 -21.70
N ARG A 68 0.74 14.16 -21.63
CA ARG A 68 1.65 13.02 -21.86
C ARG A 68 2.15 12.37 -20.57
N ARG A 69 2.00 13.00 -19.40
CA ARG A 69 2.48 12.49 -18.09
C ARG A 69 1.45 11.57 -17.39
N ARG A 70 0.69 10.77 -18.13
CA ARG A 70 -0.39 9.96 -17.55
C ARG A 70 0.17 8.74 -16.83
N ILE A 71 0.35 8.85 -15.52
CA ILE A 71 0.86 7.77 -14.67
C ILE A 71 -0.33 7.09 -13.99
N ARG A 72 -0.54 5.80 -14.29
CA ARG A 72 -1.60 4.97 -13.69
C ARG A 72 -1.07 4.03 -12.62
N HIS A 73 0.11 3.49 -12.84
CA HIS A 73 0.74 2.53 -11.94
C HIS A 73 2.12 3.03 -11.56
N LEU A 74 2.36 3.17 -10.26
CA LEU A 74 3.61 3.73 -9.76
C LEU A 74 4.16 2.85 -8.64
N PHE A 75 5.40 2.42 -8.81
CA PHE A 75 6.22 1.85 -7.76
C PHE A 75 7.35 2.83 -7.46
N ILE A 76 7.51 3.22 -6.19
CA ILE A 76 8.62 4.05 -5.72
C ILE A 76 9.26 3.35 -4.53
N SER A 77 10.57 3.17 -4.57
CA SER A 77 11.37 2.74 -3.43
C SER A 77 12.57 3.65 -3.21
N ASP A 78 12.73 4.13 -1.99
CA ASP A 78 13.92 4.82 -1.51
C ASP A 78 15.06 3.85 -1.13
N ALA A 79 14.82 2.54 -1.22
CA ALA A 79 15.77 1.54 -0.76
C ALA A 79 17.10 1.67 -1.51
N HIS A 80 18.19 1.81 -0.76
CA HIS A 80 19.53 1.85 -1.32
C HIS A 80 19.91 0.44 -1.81
N SER A 81 20.41 0.32 -3.03
CA SER A 81 21.01 -0.94 -3.51
C SER A 81 22.33 -1.24 -2.79
N SER A 82 22.26 -1.64 -1.53
CA SER A 82 23.21 -2.50 -0.80
C SER A 82 24.70 -2.12 -0.71
N SER A 83 25.14 -0.89 -0.99
CA SER A 83 26.47 -0.49 -0.50
C SER A 83 26.39 -0.24 1.00
N LYS A 84 26.95 -1.17 1.80
CA LYS A 84 26.96 -1.21 3.29
C LYS A 84 27.68 -0.03 3.98
N ARG A 85 27.78 1.12 3.32
CA ARG A 85 28.50 2.34 3.68
C ARG A 85 27.67 3.45 3.02
N GLU A 86 27.09 4.44 3.67
CA GLU A 86 27.26 5.04 4.99
C GLU A 86 25.87 5.48 5.47
N ARG A 87 25.75 5.85 6.75
CA ARG A 87 24.57 6.58 7.28
C ARG A 87 24.58 8.02 6.76
N GLU A 88 24.66 8.21 5.46
CA GLU A 88 24.55 9.54 4.88
C GLU A 88 23.09 10.00 4.94
N ASP A 89 22.92 11.26 5.36
CA ASP A 89 21.64 11.95 5.35
C ASP A 89 20.96 11.74 4.01
N THR A 90 19.68 11.38 4.04
CA THR A 90 18.89 11.27 2.83
C THR A 90 18.95 12.62 2.12
N ASP A 91 19.42 12.62 0.88
CA ASP A 91 19.50 13.84 0.07
C ASP A 91 18.10 14.50 0.04
N PRO A 92 17.92 15.71 0.59
CA PRO A 92 16.63 16.40 0.60
C PRO A 92 16.09 16.64 -0.83
N GLY A 93 16.95 16.58 -1.84
CA GLY A 93 16.57 16.56 -3.24
C GLY A 93 15.71 15.35 -3.62
N VAL A 94 15.97 14.17 -3.05
CA VAL A 94 15.22 12.93 -3.34
C VAL A 94 13.82 12.98 -2.72
N GLU A 95 13.68 13.52 -1.51
CA GLU A 95 12.38 13.75 -0.89
C GLU A 95 11.52 14.71 -1.74
N THR A 96 12.13 15.83 -2.14
CA THR A 96 11.47 16.85 -2.97
C THR A 96 11.03 16.25 -4.31
N ALA A 97 11.91 15.48 -4.95
CA ALA A 97 11.62 14.78 -6.20
C ALA A 97 10.48 13.75 -6.02
N THR A 98 10.48 13.00 -4.92
CA THR A 98 9.41 12.04 -4.59
C THR A 98 8.06 12.72 -4.45
N ILE A 99 7.99 13.79 -3.66
CA ILE A 99 6.76 14.58 -3.46
C ILE A 99 6.28 15.16 -4.80
N GLN A 100 7.20 15.67 -5.63
CA GLN A 100 6.88 16.19 -6.95
C GLN A 100 6.28 15.13 -7.87
N ILE A 101 6.82 13.91 -7.89
CA ILE A 101 6.30 12.80 -8.68
C ILE A 101 4.91 12.40 -8.20
N LEU A 102 4.71 12.25 -6.88
CA LEU A 102 3.40 11.93 -6.30
C LEU A 102 2.36 12.99 -6.69
N ARG A 103 2.70 14.29 -6.63
CA ARG A 103 1.83 15.38 -7.04
C ARG A 103 1.47 15.33 -8.54
N ILE A 104 2.43 15.02 -9.40
CA ILE A 104 2.21 14.90 -10.85
C ILE A 104 1.31 13.68 -11.17
N ALA A 105 1.55 12.56 -10.49
CA ALA A 105 0.81 11.32 -10.72
C ALA A 105 -0.61 11.35 -10.13
N ALA A 106 -0.82 12.10 -9.04
CA ALA A 106 -2.03 12.03 -8.22
C ALA A 106 -3.37 12.05 -8.99
N PRO A 107 -3.58 12.90 -10.02
CA PRO A 107 -4.86 12.95 -10.74
C PRO A 107 -5.18 11.70 -11.58
N THR A 108 -4.18 10.90 -11.94
CA THR A 108 -4.33 9.74 -12.84
C THR A 108 -3.98 8.41 -12.21
N LEU A 109 -3.44 8.42 -10.99
CA LEU A 109 -2.89 7.24 -10.35
C LEU A 109 -4.01 6.28 -9.91
N GLU A 110 -3.89 5.02 -10.32
CA GLU A 110 -4.83 3.92 -10.05
C GLU A 110 -4.23 2.90 -9.07
N SER A 111 -2.91 2.68 -9.10
CA SER A 111 -2.18 1.82 -8.16
C SER A 111 -0.85 2.45 -7.74
N LEU A 112 -0.57 2.45 -6.44
CA LEU A 112 0.67 2.97 -5.85
C LEU A 112 1.27 1.96 -4.88
N THR A 113 2.54 1.62 -5.09
CA THR A 113 3.38 0.94 -4.09
C THR A 113 4.51 1.87 -3.69
N PHE A 114 4.52 2.28 -2.42
CA PHE A 114 5.42 3.30 -1.89
C PHE A 114 6.23 2.74 -0.72
N LEU A 115 7.55 2.61 -0.92
CA LEU A 115 8.48 2.15 0.09
C LEU A 115 9.36 3.31 0.53
N ALA A 116 9.20 3.70 1.79
CA ALA A 116 10.05 4.66 2.47
C ALA A 116 10.69 3.95 3.67
N THR A 117 11.82 3.31 3.42
CA THR A 117 12.57 2.50 4.38
C THR A 117 13.41 3.33 5.34
N THR A 118 13.72 4.57 4.98
CA THR A 118 14.60 5.43 5.77
C THR A 118 13.88 6.00 7.00
N PRO A 119 14.27 5.67 8.24
CA PRO A 119 13.51 6.04 9.44
C PRO A 119 13.30 7.55 9.63
N CYS A 120 14.29 8.37 9.23
CA CYS A 120 14.27 9.82 9.42
C CYS A 120 13.25 10.52 8.51
N THR A 121 12.96 9.95 7.34
CA THR A 121 12.21 10.62 6.26
C THR A 121 10.88 9.94 5.97
N SER A 122 10.78 8.64 6.27
CA SER A 122 9.60 7.80 6.03
C SER A 122 8.31 8.42 6.56
N THR A 123 8.30 8.82 7.83
CA THR A 123 7.11 9.43 8.46
C THR A 123 6.70 10.71 7.74
N CYS A 124 7.65 11.56 7.33
CA CYS A 124 7.37 12.81 6.63
C CYS A 124 6.80 12.53 5.23
N LEU A 125 7.45 11.69 4.43
CA LEU A 125 7.03 11.35 3.08
C LEU A 125 5.65 10.70 3.05
N ILE A 126 5.40 9.76 3.96
CA ILE A 126 4.11 9.09 4.06
C ILE A 126 3.03 10.04 4.60
N SER A 127 3.37 10.96 5.51
CA SER A 127 2.45 12.03 5.92
C SER A 127 2.00 12.88 4.73
N GLN A 128 2.94 13.26 3.84
CA GLN A 128 2.61 14.03 2.64
C GLN A 128 1.77 13.21 1.66
N LEU A 129 2.07 11.92 1.49
CA LEU A 129 1.26 11.00 0.70
C LEU A 129 -0.19 10.97 1.19
N PHE A 130 -0.45 10.85 2.50
CA PHE A 130 -1.84 10.84 3.00
C PHE A 130 -2.55 12.20 2.95
N ARG A 131 -1.82 13.31 2.83
CA ARG A 131 -2.39 14.66 2.65
C ARG A 131 -2.76 14.96 1.20
N GLN A 132 -2.15 14.28 0.25
CA GLN A 132 -2.40 14.46 -1.18
C GLN A 132 -3.73 13.80 -1.57
N SER A 133 -4.51 14.47 -2.44
CA SER A 133 -5.74 13.88 -2.99
C SER A 133 -5.41 12.98 -4.18
N PHE A 134 -5.85 11.73 -4.12
CA PHE A 134 -5.74 10.74 -5.19
C PHE A 134 -7.14 10.26 -5.60
N PRO A 135 -7.84 10.99 -6.48
CA PRO A 135 -9.25 10.74 -6.80
C PRO A 135 -9.53 9.42 -7.53
N ARG A 136 -8.48 8.77 -8.08
CA ARG A 136 -8.58 7.54 -8.89
C ARG A 136 -7.84 6.35 -8.29
N LEU A 137 -7.20 6.51 -7.13
CA LEU A 137 -6.35 5.47 -6.56
C LEU A 137 -7.23 4.36 -6.00
N LEU A 138 -7.09 3.16 -6.58
CA LEU A 138 -7.82 1.95 -6.22
C LEU A 138 -7.03 1.10 -5.23
N GLU A 139 -5.70 1.07 -5.39
CA GLU A 139 -4.80 0.22 -4.60
C GLU A 139 -3.61 1.03 -4.08
N LEU A 140 -3.35 0.92 -2.78
CA LEU A 140 -2.24 1.56 -2.11
C LEU A 140 -1.51 0.56 -1.24
N THR A 141 -0.20 0.42 -1.46
CA THR A 141 0.72 -0.31 -0.60
C THR A 141 1.75 0.66 -0.04
N VAL A 142 1.87 0.73 1.28
CA VAL A 142 2.85 1.57 1.98
C VAL A 142 3.75 0.68 2.83
N HIS A 143 5.05 0.88 2.71
CA HIS A 143 6.06 0.26 3.54
C HIS A 143 6.93 1.32 4.22
N GLY A 144 6.99 1.29 5.55
CA GLY A 144 7.80 2.22 6.33
C GLY A 144 7.18 2.58 7.68
N TYR A 145 7.66 3.69 8.24
CA TYR A 145 7.10 4.30 9.44
C TYR A 145 6.00 5.27 9.01
N TYR A 146 4.76 4.79 9.02
CA TYR A 146 3.62 5.58 8.57
C TYR A 146 2.87 6.23 9.74
N PRO A 147 2.45 7.50 9.62
CA PRO A 147 1.34 8.01 10.41
C PRO A 147 0.02 7.38 9.93
N PHE A 148 -1.06 7.55 10.69
CA PHE A 148 -2.39 7.15 10.22
C PHE A 148 -3.01 8.23 9.30
N PRO A 149 -3.80 7.83 8.28
CA PRO A 149 -4.56 8.76 7.47
C PRO A 149 -5.50 9.61 8.33
N SER A 150 -5.42 10.94 8.20
CA SER A 150 -6.23 11.89 8.96
C SER A 150 -6.99 12.89 8.10
N MET A 151 -6.71 12.94 6.79
CA MET A 151 -7.33 13.90 5.88
C MET A 151 -8.60 13.32 5.24
N PRO A 152 -9.76 13.93 5.44
CA PRO A 152 -11.02 13.41 4.91
C PRO A 152 -11.02 13.41 3.37
N ALA A 153 -11.54 12.32 2.80
CA ALA A 153 -11.73 12.09 1.37
C ALA A 153 -10.47 12.31 0.50
N SER A 154 -9.27 12.06 1.05
CA SER A 154 -8.03 12.11 0.26
C SER A 154 -8.00 11.03 -0.82
N MET A 155 -8.56 9.84 -0.55
CA MET A 155 -8.55 8.70 -1.47
C MET A 155 -9.96 8.07 -1.57
N PRO A 156 -10.93 8.76 -2.21
CA PRO A 156 -12.35 8.43 -2.10
C PRO A 156 -12.74 7.08 -2.71
N VAL A 157 -11.97 6.59 -3.70
CA VAL A 157 -12.22 5.34 -4.41
C VAL A 157 -11.26 4.23 -4.01
N LEU A 158 -10.40 4.43 -3.00
CA LEU A 158 -9.44 3.42 -2.57
C LEU A 158 -10.17 2.18 -2.04
N GLN A 159 -9.89 1.04 -2.65
CA GLN A 159 -10.52 -0.24 -2.32
C GLN A 159 -9.59 -1.15 -1.52
N ARG A 160 -8.29 -1.13 -1.83
CA ARG A 160 -7.28 -2.01 -1.23
C ARG A 160 -6.17 -1.18 -0.60
N LEU A 161 -5.93 -1.37 0.69
CA LEU A 161 -4.86 -0.72 1.43
C LEU A 161 -3.99 -1.77 2.12
N HIS A 162 -2.69 -1.77 1.80
CA HIS A 162 -1.69 -2.58 2.48
C HIS A 162 -0.71 -1.67 3.23
N LEU A 163 -0.68 -1.79 4.55
CA LEU A 163 0.27 -1.11 5.42
C LEU A 163 1.30 -2.10 5.94
N SER A 164 2.58 -1.77 5.84
CA SER A 164 3.68 -2.60 6.36
C SER A 164 4.80 -1.72 6.94
N GLY A 165 5.56 -2.28 7.88
CA GLY A 165 6.71 -1.61 8.51
C GLY A 165 6.45 -1.04 9.91
N ASN A 166 5.19 -0.81 10.30
CA ASN A 166 4.86 -0.46 11.68
C ASN A 166 4.58 -1.73 12.52
N ARG A 167 5.44 -2.00 13.50
CA ARG A 167 5.33 -3.17 14.37
C ARG A 167 4.09 -3.18 15.24
N ASN A 168 3.58 -2.01 15.63
CA ASN A 168 2.41 -1.88 16.49
C ASN A 168 1.51 -0.74 16.00
N PRO A 169 0.63 -1.00 15.02
CA PRO A 169 -0.25 0.00 14.42
C PRO A 169 -1.49 0.28 15.29
N HIS A 170 -1.33 0.29 16.61
CA HIS A 170 -2.38 0.65 17.55
C HIS A 170 -2.84 2.09 17.30
N GLY A 171 -4.16 2.28 17.23
CA GLY A 171 -4.79 3.56 16.91
C GLY A 171 -5.18 3.71 15.43
N LEU A 172 -4.92 2.70 14.60
CA LEU A 172 -5.31 2.70 13.18
C LEU A 172 -6.82 2.91 12.98
N PHE A 173 -7.64 2.42 13.91
CA PHE A 173 -9.10 2.52 13.84
C PHE A 173 -9.68 3.60 14.76
N GLN A 174 -8.83 4.31 15.49
CA GLN A 174 -9.27 5.39 16.37
C GLN A 174 -9.73 6.60 15.54
N LEU A 175 -10.72 7.32 16.08
CA LEU A 175 -11.22 8.58 15.52
C LEU A 175 -11.86 8.47 14.12
N GLY A 176 -12.03 7.26 13.58
CA GLY A 176 -12.57 7.05 12.23
C GLY A 176 -11.73 7.66 11.11
N GLY A 177 -10.45 7.99 11.36
CA GLY A 177 -9.59 8.65 10.38
C GLY A 177 -9.41 7.84 9.09
N LEU A 178 -9.36 6.51 9.22
CA LEU A 178 -9.27 5.60 8.09
C LEU A 178 -10.54 5.63 7.21
N GLU A 179 -11.73 5.59 7.82
CA GLU A 179 -13.01 5.67 7.08
C GLU A 179 -13.18 7.06 6.44
N ALA A 180 -12.82 8.12 7.16
CA ALA A 180 -12.88 9.48 6.65
C ALA A 180 -11.97 9.66 5.43
N SER A 181 -10.75 9.14 5.47
CA SER A 181 -9.76 9.28 4.39
C SER A 181 -10.07 8.38 3.18
N CYS A 182 -10.50 7.14 3.45
CA CYS A 182 -10.68 6.08 2.47
C CYS A 182 -12.08 5.43 2.58
N PRO A 183 -13.17 6.14 2.28
CA PRO A 183 -14.55 5.67 2.53
C PRO A 183 -14.97 4.45 1.69
N SER A 184 -14.21 4.11 0.64
CA SER A 184 -14.47 2.95 -0.24
C SER A 184 -13.63 1.72 0.08
N ILE A 185 -12.86 1.76 1.18
CA ILE A 185 -11.95 0.66 1.53
C ILE A 185 -12.73 -0.62 1.80
N SER A 186 -12.34 -1.69 1.10
CA SER A 186 -12.96 -3.01 1.19
C SER A 186 -11.97 -4.08 1.62
N HIS A 187 -10.68 -3.88 1.35
CA HIS A 187 -9.61 -4.78 1.75
C HIS A 187 -8.54 -3.99 2.50
N LEU A 188 -8.26 -4.40 3.73
CA LEU A 188 -7.18 -3.86 4.54
C LEU A 188 -6.21 -4.99 4.90
N ARG A 189 -4.93 -4.78 4.61
CA ARG A 189 -3.86 -5.66 5.05
C ARG A 189 -2.87 -4.89 5.91
N VAL A 190 -2.50 -5.46 7.03
CA VAL A 190 -1.48 -4.93 7.93
C VAL A 190 -0.41 -6.01 8.10
N SER A 191 0.82 -5.74 7.70
CA SER A 191 1.91 -6.72 7.72
C SER A 191 3.11 -6.26 8.54
N GLY A 192 3.87 -7.23 9.06
CA GLY A 192 5.03 -6.95 9.92
C GLY A 192 4.64 -6.59 11.34
N VAL A 193 3.46 -7.05 11.80
CA VAL A 193 2.98 -6.81 13.17
C VAL A 193 3.79 -7.66 14.14
N GLU A 194 4.37 -7.04 15.17
CA GLU A 194 5.27 -7.68 16.11
C GLU A 194 5.05 -7.12 17.53
N ARG A 195 4.80 -7.99 18.51
CA ARG A 195 4.58 -7.61 19.93
C ARG A 195 3.48 -6.55 20.12
N ALA A 196 2.49 -6.52 19.23
CA ALA A 196 1.44 -5.52 19.17
C ALA A 196 0.19 -5.92 19.96
N VAL A 197 0.34 -6.24 21.26
CA VAL A 197 -0.79 -6.67 22.10
C VAL A 197 -1.90 -5.60 22.14
N ALA A 198 -1.52 -4.32 22.17
CA ALA A 198 -2.48 -3.22 22.14
C ALA A 198 -3.31 -3.19 20.85
N PHE A 199 -2.68 -3.38 19.69
CA PHE A 199 -3.37 -3.47 18.41
C PHE A 199 -4.26 -4.73 18.33
N ALA A 200 -3.80 -5.86 18.85
CA ALA A 200 -4.61 -7.08 18.91
C ALA A 200 -5.88 -6.89 19.76
N ASN A 201 -5.77 -6.24 20.93
CA ASN A 201 -6.92 -5.90 21.77
C ASN A 201 -7.87 -4.89 21.12
N GLU A 202 -7.33 -3.91 20.37
CA GLU A 202 -8.13 -2.96 19.59
C GLU A 202 -8.98 -3.70 18.55
N LEU A 203 -8.38 -4.64 17.82
CA LEU A 203 -9.09 -5.49 16.85
C LEU A 203 -10.13 -6.40 17.51
N ASP A 204 -9.78 -7.00 18.64
CA ASP A 204 -10.68 -7.88 19.39
C ASP A 204 -11.94 -7.13 19.83
N SER A 205 -11.75 -5.94 20.40
CA SER A 205 -12.85 -5.05 20.81
C SER A 205 -13.74 -4.66 19.63
N LEU A 206 -13.15 -4.34 18.48
CA LEU A 206 -13.88 -3.94 17.27
C LEU A 206 -14.69 -5.08 16.64
N LEU A 207 -14.14 -6.29 16.60
CA LEU A 207 -14.74 -7.43 15.91
C LEU A 207 -15.75 -8.19 16.79
N GLN A 208 -15.57 -8.17 18.11
CA GLN A 208 -16.52 -8.81 19.03
C GLN A 208 -17.77 -7.97 19.29
N GLN A 209 -17.67 -6.63 19.26
CA GLN A 209 -18.80 -5.76 19.59
C GLN A 209 -20.02 -6.04 18.68
N PRO A 210 -21.19 -6.44 19.24
CA PRO A 210 -22.42 -6.47 18.49
C PRO A 210 -22.73 -5.03 18.05
N SER A 211 -23.15 -4.85 16.81
CA SER A 211 -23.34 -3.55 16.12
C SER A 211 -24.43 -2.65 16.75
N SER A 212 -24.79 -2.86 18.01
CA SER A 212 -25.80 -2.11 18.75
C SER A 212 -25.18 -0.88 19.44
N PRO A 213 -25.41 0.34 18.95
CA PRO A 213 -24.84 1.58 19.49
C PRO A 213 -25.45 2.01 20.85
N ARG A 214 -26.04 1.09 21.63
CA ARG A 214 -26.84 1.43 22.82
C ARG A 214 -26.30 0.92 24.16
N GLY A 215 -25.16 0.24 24.21
CA GLY A 215 -24.74 -0.50 25.42
C GLY A 215 -23.72 0.15 26.37
N CYS A 216 -22.99 1.21 26.01
CA CYS A 216 -21.75 1.55 26.72
C CYS A 216 -21.87 2.54 27.91
N ILE A 217 -23.06 2.78 28.47
CA ILE A 217 -23.23 3.76 29.57
C ILE A 217 -22.87 3.14 30.95
N ALA A 218 -22.69 1.82 31.06
CA ALA A 218 -22.67 1.16 32.37
C ALA A 218 -21.37 1.27 33.20
N SER A 219 -20.24 1.72 32.65
CA SER A 219 -18.94 1.68 33.36
C SER A 219 -18.25 3.02 33.63
N GLY A 220 -18.87 4.16 33.29
CA GLY A 220 -18.37 5.50 33.68
C GLY A 220 -17.00 5.92 33.11
N GLN A 221 -16.27 5.02 32.45
CA GLN A 221 -15.04 5.34 31.70
C GLN A 221 -15.43 5.80 30.29
N GLN A 222 -15.40 7.12 30.06
CA GLN A 222 -15.47 7.66 28.72
C GLN A 222 -14.28 7.13 27.91
N VAL A 223 -14.55 6.36 26.87
CA VAL A 223 -13.54 5.99 25.88
C VAL A 223 -13.16 7.27 25.15
N LEU A 224 -11.98 7.83 25.46
CA LEU A 224 -11.51 9.10 24.91
C LEU A 224 -11.37 9.08 23.37
N PHE A 225 -11.22 7.90 22.78
CA PHE A 225 -11.00 7.71 21.34
C PHE A 225 -11.87 6.57 20.82
N PRO A 226 -13.05 6.85 20.24
CA PRO A 226 -13.90 5.80 19.68
C PRO A 226 -13.17 5.10 18.54
N THR A 227 -13.22 3.78 18.54
CA THR A 227 -12.70 2.94 17.46
C THR A 227 -13.83 2.58 16.52
N THR A 228 -13.63 2.73 15.21
CA THR A 228 -14.63 2.38 14.20
C THR A 228 -14.00 1.62 13.04
N LEU A 229 -14.68 0.56 12.60
CA LEU A 229 -14.34 -0.12 11.36
C LEU A 229 -14.98 0.61 10.17
N PRO A 230 -14.27 0.79 9.05
CA PRO A 230 -14.86 1.33 7.84
C PRO A 230 -16.05 0.48 7.38
N LYS A 231 -17.19 1.11 7.07
CA LYS A 231 -18.46 0.43 6.78
C LYS A 231 -18.41 -0.53 5.59
N LYS A 232 -17.51 -0.29 4.63
CA LYS A 232 -17.36 -1.13 3.43
C LYS A 232 -16.26 -2.18 3.57
N LEU A 233 -15.57 -2.24 4.71
CA LEU A 233 -14.50 -3.19 4.92
C LEU A 233 -15.07 -4.63 4.90
N ARG A 234 -14.57 -5.44 3.97
CA ARG A 234 -14.98 -6.84 3.79
C ARG A 234 -13.90 -7.80 4.23
N ILE A 235 -12.63 -7.45 4.03
CA ILE A 235 -11.49 -8.32 4.29
C ILE A 235 -10.47 -7.54 5.11
N LEU A 236 -10.11 -8.10 6.26
CA LEU A 236 -9.05 -7.62 7.13
C LEU A 236 -8.00 -8.72 7.31
N ILE A 237 -6.79 -8.47 6.84
CA ILE A 237 -5.66 -9.40 6.93
C ILE A 237 -4.63 -8.80 7.88
N VAL A 238 -4.25 -9.57 8.89
CA VAL A 238 -3.12 -9.24 9.76
C VAL A 238 -2.03 -10.28 9.52
N GLN A 239 -0.87 -9.84 9.09
CA GLN A 239 0.30 -10.68 8.92
C GLN A 239 1.36 -10.31 9.97
N THR A 240 1.75 -11.29 10.76
CA THR A 240 2.77 -11.10 11.80
C THR A 240 4.17 -11.03 11.20
N ALA A 241 5.10 -10.41 11.92
CA ALA A 241 6.52 -10.48 11.57
C ALA A 241 7.09 -11.85 11.96
N PRO A 242 8.15 -12.34 11.28
CA PRO A 242 8.89 -13.51 11.71
C PRO A 242 9.34 -13.37 13.17
N VAL A 243 9.11 -14.41 13.96
CA VAL A 243 9.33 -14.36 15.41
C VAL A 243 10.83 -14.51 15.71
N ALA A 244 11.56 -13.39 15.75
CA ALA A 244 12.92 -13.35 16.27
C ALA A 244 12.90 -13.19 17.80
N VAL A 245 12.68 -14.28 18.55
CA VAL A 245 12.66 -14.22 20.02
C VAL A 245 14.07 -13.94 20.57
N LYS A 246 14.30 -12.71 21.04
CA LYS A 246 15.56 -12.33 21.70
C LYS A 246 15.48 -12.35 23.25
N SER A 247 14.27 -12.42 23.82
CA SER A 247 14.08 -12.42 25.28
C SER A 247 12.76 -13.07 25.72
N VAL A 248 12.71 -13.52 26.98
CA VAL A 248 11.50 -14.10 27.59
C VAL A 248 10.31 -13.13 27.56
N ARG A 249 10.55 -11.85 27.85
CA ARG A 249 9.49 -10.82 27.79
C ARG A 249 8.96 -10.66 26.36
N SER A 250 9.85 -10.67 25.36
CA SER A 250 9.48 -10.63 23.95
C SER A 250 8.65 -11.86 23.55
N ALA A 251 9.04 -13.04 24.02
CA ALA A 251 8.31 -14.28 23.80
C ALA A 251 6.89 -14.19 24.37
N ARG A 252 6.74 -13.69 25.60
CA ARG A 252 5.44 -13.53 26.26
C ARG A 252 4.53 -12.58 25.50
N LEU A 253 5.00 -11.38 25.16
CA LEU A 253 4.18 -10.42 24.41
C LEU A 253 3.79 -10.94 23.02
N THR A 254 4.68 -11.67 22.36
CA THR A 254 4.38 -12.29 21.07
C THR A 254 3.33 -13.39 21.23
N LYS A 255 3.48 -14.25 22.25
CA LYS A 255 2.50 -15.29 22.58
C LYS A 255 1.13 -14.70 22.90
N ASP A 256 1.07 -13.66 23.74
CA ASP A 256 -0.18 -13.02 24.13
C ASP A 256 -0.89 -12.41 22.89
N MET A 257 -0.13 -11.71 22.03
CA MET A 257 -0.64 -11.19 20.76
C MET A 257 -1.17 -12.30 19.84
N MET A 258 -0.39 -13.36 19.63
CA MET A 258 -0.79 -14.50 18.78
C MET A 258 -2.05 -15.19 19.29
N CYS A 259 -2.14 -15.42 20.61
CA CYS A 259 -3.35 -15.98 21.23
C CYS A 259 -4.62 -15.20 20.86
N ILE A 260 -4.56 -13.86 20.87
CA ILE A 260 -5.69 -13.00 20.52
C ILE A 260 -6.00 -13.08 19.02
N LEU A 261 -4.99 -12.94 18.16
CA LEU A 261 -5.19 -12.95 16.70
C LEU A 261 -5.71 -14.30 16.20
N GLU A 262 -5.24 -15.41 16.75
CA GLU A 262 -5.74 -16.74 16.43
C GLU A 262 -7.18 -16.97 16.93
N ALA A 263 -7.52 -16.41 18.10
CA ALA A 263 -8.90 -16.47 18.61
C ALA A 263 -9.85 -15.71 17.68
N LEU A 264 -9.45 -14.52 17.22
CA LEU A 264 -10.18 -13.73 16.22
C LEU A 264 -10.35 -14.49 14.90
N ASP A 265 -9.28 -15.11 14.40
CA ASP A 265 -9.30 -15.88 13.14
C ASP A 265 -10.27 -17.07 13.18
N ARG A 266 -10.32 -17.77 14.32
CA ARG A 266 -11.28 -18.87 14.52
C ARG A 266 -12.72 -18.39 14.67
N GLY A 267 -12.93 -17.24 15.33
CA GLY A 267 -14.26 -16.74 15.70
C GLY A 267 -14.96 -15.90 14.62
N VAL A 268 -14.21 -15.19 13.78
CA VAL A 268 -14.75 -14.23 12.81
C VAL A 268 -14.78 -14.84 11.41
N ARG A 269 -15.81 -15.65 11.14
CA ARG A 269 -16.13 -16.11 9.78
C ARG A 269 -17.09 -15.10 9.15
N GLY A 270 -16.64 -14.37 8.13
CA GLY A 270 -17.37 -13.26 7.51
C GLY A 270 -18.85 -13.57 7.26
N GLY A 271 -19.73 -12.85 7.95
CA GLY A 271 -21.18 -13.05 7.93
C GLY A 271 -21.89 -11.85 8.56
N ASN A 272 -23.15 -11.60 8.18
CA ASN A 272 -23.98 -10.48 8.67
C ASN A 272 -23.35 -9.08 8.48
N GLY A 273 -22.62 -8.86 7.37
CA GLY A 273 -22.00 -7.57 7.08
C GLY A 273 -20.75 -7.26 7.90
N ARG A 274 -20.22 -8.22 8.68
CA ARG A 274 -18.91 -8.10 9.34
C ARG A 274 -17.77 -8.47 8.36
N PRO A 275 -16.61 -7.81 8.47
CA PRO A 275 -15.45 -8.18 7.67
C PRO A 275 -14.97 -9.59 8.02
N SER A 276 -14.52 -10.34 7.01
CA SER A 276 -13.73 -11.54 7.22
C SER A 276 -12.37 -11.15 7.77
N PHE A 277 -11.99 -11.74 8.89
CA PHE A 277 -10.67 -11.59 9.47
C PHE A 277 -9.78 -12.78 9.07
N ARG A 278 -8.51 -12.49 8.77
CA ARG A 278 -7.48 -13.49 8.50
C ARG A 278 -6.19 -13.15 9.24
N CYS A 279 -5.72 -14.06 10.07
CA CYS A 279 -4.36 -13.99 10.61
C CYS A 279 -3.43 -14.84 9.75
N LEU A 280 -2.37 -14.23 9.23
CA LEU A 280 -1.33 -14.91 8.47
C LEU A 280 -0.03 -14.92 9.28
N ASP A 281 0.67 -16.04 9.22
CA ASP A 281 2.02 -16.11 9.77
C ASP A 281 2.98 -15.24 8.95
N GLY A 282 3.98 -14.71 9.64
CA GLY A 282 5.12 -14.09 8.99
C GLY A 282 5.76 -15.08 8.04
N ARG A 283 5.83 -14.72 6.75
CA ARG A 283 6.70 -15.46 5.83
C ARG A 283 8.11 -15.23 6.33
N ASP A 284 8.93 -16.29 6.37
CA ASP A 284 10.37 -16.15 6.61
C ASP A 284 10.87 -15.01 5.71
N ALA A 285 11.26 -13.92 6.36
CA ALA A 285 11.81 -12.78 5.66
C ALA A 285 13.18 -13.25 5.18
N ASP A 286 13.20 -13.84 3.99
CA ASP A 286 14.46 -14.12 3.31
C ASP A 286 15.26 -12.80 3.27
N ASP A 287 16.54 -12.95 3.58
CA ASP A 287 17.36 -12.02 4.38
C ASP A 287 17.70 -10.70 3.65
N GLY A 288 16.68 -9.89 3.31
CA GLY A 288 16.86 -8.46 3.08
C GLY A 288 16.36 -7.86 1.77
N ASP A 289 15.27 -8.35 1.16
CA ASP A 289 14.71 -7.61 0.00
C ASP A 289 13.18 -7.52 -0.04
N GLU A 290 12.62 -6.88 0.99
CA GLU A 290 11.23 -6.42 1.03
C GLU A 290 10.86 -5.61 -0.23
N SER A 291 11.82 -4.84 -0.79
CA SER A 291 11.61 -4.08 -2.03
C SER A 291 11.34 -4.99 -3.23
N LYS A 292 12.17 -6.02 -3.44
CA LYS A 292 11.93 -7.05 -4.47
C LYS A 292 10.59 -7.73 -4.28
N ARG A 293 10.22 -8.10 -3.04
CA ARG A 293 8.94 -8.78 -2.78
C ARG A 293 7.75 -7.88 -3.11
N LEU A 294 7.72 -6.66 -2.58
CA LEU A 294 6.63 -5.72 -2.84
C LEU A 294 6.57 -5.32 -4.31
N LYS A 295 7.71 -5.25 -5.00
CA LYS A 295 7.77 -5.04 -6.45
C LYS A 295 7.21 -6.24 -7.21
N ALA A 296 7.51 -7.46 -6.80
CA ALA A 296 6.96 -8.67 -7.40
C ALA A 296 5.43 -8.73 -7.21
N ASP A 297 4.94 -8.46 -6.01
CA ASP A 297 3.50 -8.37 -5.72
C ASP A 297 2.83 -7.29 -6.58
N TRP A 298 3.46 -6.12 -6.73
CA TRP A 298 2.97 -5.05 -7.60
C TRP A 298 2.91 -5.48 -9.07
N MET A 299 3.97 -6.10 -9.58
CA MET A 299 4.01 -6.61 -10.96
C MET A 299 2.96 -7.70 -11.23
N ASP A 300 2.72 -8.58 -10.26
CA ASP A 300 1.68 -9.59 -10.33
C ASP A 300 0.29 -8.95 -10.44
N ARG A 301 0.01 -7.91 -9.62
CA ARG A 301 -1.24 -7.12 -9.72
C ARG A 301 -1.42 -6.48 -11.09
N LEU A 302 -0.37 -5.89 -11.66
CA LEU A 302 -0.45 -5.29 -12.99
C LEU A 302 -0.80 -6.33 -14.05
N SER A 303 -0.30 -7.55 -13.90
CA SER A 303 -0.58 -8.68 -14.80
C SER A 303 -1.97 -9.29 -14.59
N GLY A 304 -2.78 -8.75 -13.67
CA GLY A 304 -4.11 -9.26 -13.33
C GLY A 304 -4.13 -10.33 -12.23
N GLY A 305 -2.97 -10.67 -11.65
CA GLY A 305 -2.85 -11.56 -10.51
C GLY A 305 -3.33 -10.94 -9.20
N GLU A 306 -3.31 -11.70 -8.11
CA GLU A 306 -3.77 -11.25 -6.79
C GLU A 306 -2.70 -10.51 -5.98
N GLY A 307 -1.43 -10.59 -6.39
CA GLY A 307 -0.28 -10.01 -5.70
C GLY A 307 -0.21 -10.46 -4.25
N CYS A 308 -0.05 -9.50 -3.33
CA CYS A 308 -0.06 -9.81 -1.91
C CYS A 308 -1.42 -10.35 -1.43
N TRP A 309 -2.52 -10.17 -2.17
CA TRP A 309 -3.86 -10.59 -1.76
C TRP A 309 -4.16 -12.09 -2.03
N ALA A 310 -3.23 -12.84 -2.62
CA ALA A 310 -3.47 -14.25 -3.00
C ALA A 310 -3.77 -15.20 -1.82
N SER A 311 -3.26 -14.87 -0.63
CA SER A 311 -3.35 -15.72 0.56
C SER A 311 -4.74 -15.78 1.19
N VAL A 312 -5.74 -15.10 0.62
CA VAL A 312 -7.06 -14.99 1.26
C VAL A 312 -7.98 -16.16 0.87
N GLY A 313 -7.71 -16.87 -0.24
CA GLY A 313 -8.45 -18.09 -0.63
C GLY A 313 -9.97 -17.89 -0.64
N ILE A 314 -10.43 -16.71 -1.06
CA ILE A 314 -11.86 -16.38 -1.12
C ILE A 314 -12.29 -16.54 -2.58
N GLU A 315 -12.68 -17.75 -2.93
CA GLU A 315 -13.62 -17.99 -4.03
C GLU A 315 -15.06 -17.68 -3.57
#